data_AF-A0A0V1LAH2-F1
#
_entry.id   AF-A0A0V1LAH2-F1
#
_cell.length_a   1.000
_cell.length_b   1.000
_cell.length_c   1.000
_cell.angle_alpha   90.00
_cell.angle_beta   90.00
_cell.angle_gamma   90.00
#
_symmetry.space_group_name_H-M   'P 1'
#
loop_
_entity.id
_entity.type
_entity.pdbx_description
1 polymer ?
#
loop_
_entity_poly.entity_id
_entity_poly.type
_entity_poly.pdbx_seq_one_letter_code
_entity_poly.pdbx_strand_id
1 'polypeptide(L)'
;MACVGGLSNCFFTSSSLILLISISSNVVETVKISGRWHHGTGDPLLTLLTGFGFQKTDPADLEATRGFIFGNITDGMAKPVGYLILIASDWIEEMKTVYRSDNASCKQLMSRLSDLAFERRCFPKNGQDFFRSIPCPVGNICPDEDDRTNIISGYQLTFRIQDVIQARFWYLALVNCILDDACNWVPFNSTIDLQYELWLVNGHPSRRNRNPLEHQFSVEQQDTLELYLFACCIFIGLFGAHLYSISLGRFRSHRSSVAMLSLVGLQVLYYSVRCGHCIAIVVGGVSIVPLLHVGDLLFSLADVLFALLLVHFATSWPKSFQHFPAKRKLTTIFGPLALTAQLTLTICATMSRVELLPNHFVETWPGWLILALRLLLMKWFLTELRISLQRERDSSHRSKFLLHFGSGYMVWFIYLVALGALVGEFSVLWRYKVLNGICFFANFVAYAAMVHLFWPQSVLQKLLCSNDDFDSTKDSADWDEYEQAIIISSSDR
;
A
#
# COMPACT_ATOMS: atom_id res chain seq x y z
N MET A 1 23.08 22.05 29.31
CA MET A 1 21.83 22.78 29.62
C MET A 1 21.72 23.95 28.67
N ALA A 2 20.51 24.30 28.22
CA ALA A 2 20.18 25.06 27.00
C ALA A 2 20.44 24.29 25.68
N CYS A 3 19.50 24.35 24.73
CA CYS A 3 19.51 23.72 23.40
C CYS A 3 19.19 22.22 23.27
N VAL A 4 18.22 21.72 24.05
CA VAL A 4 17.42 20.52 23.65
C VAL A 4 15.93 20.88 23.43
N GLY A 5 15.49 22.06 23.87
CA GLY A 5 14.15 22.59 23.56
C GLY A 5 13.92 22.96 22.08
N GLY A 6 14.96 22.94 21.25
CA GLY A 6 14.83 23.20 19.81
C GLY A 6 14.40 21.99 18.98
N LEU A 7 14.65 20.76 19.45
CA LEU A 7 14.30 19.56 18.70
C LEU A 7 12.84 19.14 18.91
N SER A 8 12.23 19.46 20.06
CA SER A 8 10.79 19.22 20.26
C SER A 8 9.91 20.24 19.52
N ASN A 9 10.42 21.46 19.27
CA ASN A 9 9.66 22.54 18.62
C ASN A 9 9.91 22.64 17.10
N CYS A 10 10.87 21.92 16.53
CA CYS A 10 11.12 21.91 15.08
C CYS A 10 10.43 20.77 14.33
N PHE A 11 9.76 19.82 15.00
CA PHE A 11 9.00 18.75 14.33
C PHE A 11 7.62 19.17 13.85
N PHE A 12 7.15 20.37 14.21
CA PHE A 12 5.88 20.93 13.73
C PHE A 12 6.11 22.39 13.30
N THR A 13 6.80 22.60 12.18
CA THR A 13 6.63 23.87 11.47
C THR A 13 5.21 23.88 10.91
N SER A 14 4.43 24.91 11.24
CA SER A 14 2.99 24.96 10.92
C SER A 14 2.72 24.86 9.41
N SER A 15 3.72 25.14 8.57
CA SER A 15 3.64 24.98 7.11
C SER A 15 3.49 23.52 6.64
N SER A 16 4.13 22.55 7.32
CA SER A 16 3.99 21.12 6.99
C SER A 16 2.65 20.54 7.47
N LEU A 17 2.09 21.11 8.54
CA LEU A 17 0.77 20.74 9.05
C LEU A 17 -0.37 21.34 8.20
N ILE A 18 -0.17 22.54 7.64
CA ILE A 18 -1.12 23.17 6.73
C ILE A 18 -1.20 22.42 5.38
N LEU A 19 -0.09 21.80 4.94
CA LEU A 19 -0.11 20.92 3.75
C LEU A 19 -0.87 19.60 4.00
N LEU A 20 -0.87 19.09 5.23
CA LEU A 20 -1.65 17.92 5.66
C LEU A 20 -3.16 18.20 5.73
N ILE A 21 -3.56 19.46 5.98
CA ILE A 21 -4.97 19.87 6.10
C ILE A 21 -5.60 20.19 4.73
N SER A 22 -4.80 20.44 3.70
CA SER A 22 -5.27 20.74 2.35
C SER A 22 -5.50 19.49 1.47
N ILE A 23 -5.59 18.29 2.05
CA ILE A 23 -6.09 17.10 1.34
C ILE A 23 -7.60 17.29 1.16
N SER A 24 -7.92 18.00 0.09
CA SER A 24 -9.24 18.34 -0.37
C SER A 24 -10.11 17.10 -0.49
N SER A 25 -11.31 17.25 0.06
CA SER A 25 -12.53 16.53 -0.22
C SER A 25 -12.63 16.05 -1.67
N ASN A 26 -13.15 14.81 -1.79
CA ASN A 26 -13.63 14.13 -2.98
C ASN A 26 -12.54 13.37 -3.74
N VAL A 27 -12.31 12.10 -3.38
CA VAL A 27 -12.85 10.94 -4.11
C VAL A 27 -12.95 9.79 -3.11
N VAL A 28 -14.11 9.13 -3.12
CA VAL A 28 -14.44 7.94 -2.33
C VAL A 28 -14.30 6.79 -3.31
N GLU A 29 -13.11 6.18 -3.37
CA GLU A 29 -12.85 5.04 -4.25
C GLU A 29 -13.18 3.75 -3.53
N THR A 30 -14.45 3.38 -3.66
CA THR A 30 -15.12 2.36 -2.90
C THR A 30 -15.41 1.15 -3.77
N VAL A 31 -15.41 -0.03 -3.15
CA VAL A 31 -15.96 -1.27 -3.73
C VAL A 31 -17.42 -1.06 -4.17
N LYS A 32 -18.11 -0.13 -3.48
CA LYS A 32 -19.30 0.56 -3.93
C LYS A 32 -18.98 1.81 -4.76
N ILE A 33 -18.71 1.73 -6.05
CA ILE A 33 -18.47 2.94 -6.86
C ILE A 33 -19.76 3.78 -7.01
N SER A 34 -19.65 5.08 -6.76
CA SER A 34 -20.76 6.01 -7.00
C SER A 34 -20.25 7.29 -7.64
N GLY A 35 -20.94 7.78 -8.66
CA GLY A 35 -20.51 8.96 -9.37
C GLY A 35 -21.55 9.49 -10.33
N ARG A 36 -21.17 10.58 -11.00
CA ARG A 36 -21.95 11.21 -12.06
C ARG A 36 -21.12 11.17 -13.33
N TRP A 37 -21.64 10.53 -14.37
CA TRP A 37 -21.00 10.52 -15.68
C TRP A 37 -21.60 11.63 -16.52
N HIS A 38 -20.78 12.65 -16.78
CA HIS A 38 -21.08 13.70 -17.74
C HIS A 38 -20.22 13.46 -18.97
N HIS A 39 -20.83 13.40 -20.15
CA HIS A 39 -20.13 13.21 -21.40
C HIS A 39 -20.68 14.16 -22.47
N GLY A 40 -19.82 15.02 -23.00
CA GLY A 40 -20.13 15.99 -24.06
C GLY A 40 -19.54 15.62 -25.42
N THR A 41 -19.88 16.42 -26.44
CA THR A 41 -19.33 16.26 -27.79
C THR A 41 -17.85 16.64 -27.79
N GLY A 42 -16.97 15.64 -27.81
CA GLY A 42 -15.51 15.80 -27.81
C GLY A 42 -14.79 15.08 -26.67
N ASP A 43 -15.53 14.51 -25.72
CA ASP A 43 -14.97 13.68 -24.64
C ASP A 43 -14.55 12.29 -25.16
N PRO A 44 -13.64 11.59 -24.48
CA PRO A 44 -13.22 10.25 -24.87
C PRO A 44 -14.37 9.24 -24.84
N LEU A 45 -14.49 8.42 -25.89
CA LEU A 45 -15.59 7.46 -26.07
C LEU A 45 -15.71 6.43 -24.94
N LEU A 46 -14.60 6.13 -24.26
CA LEU A 46 -14.51 5.18 -23.16
C LEU A 46 -14.18 5.93 -21.87
N THR A 47 -15.04 5.83 -20.86
CA THR A 47 -14.76 6.27 -19.50
C THR A 47 -14.64 5.05 -18.61
N LEU A 48 -13.45 4.78 -18.12
CA LEU A 48 -13.22 3.61 -17.29
C LEU A 48 -13.55 3.94 -15.82
N LEU A 49 -14.40 3.12 -15.19
CA LEU A 49 -14.91 3.38 -13.85
C LEU A 49 -14.04 2.77 -12.76
N THR A 50 -13.71 1.48 -12.88
CA THR A 50 -12.92 0.77 -11.87
C THR A 50 -12.39 -0.55 -12.41
N GLY A 51 -11.35 -1.07 -11.76
CA GLY A 51 -10.85 -2.44 -11.92
C GLY A 51 -11.06 -3.24 -10.64
N PHE A 52 -11.52 -4.48 -10.76
CA PHE A 52 -11.75 -5.37 -9.63
C PHE A 52 -11.33 -6.81 -9.95
N GLY A 53 -10.57 -7.40 -9.05
CA GLY A 53 -10.10 -8.78 -9.08
C GLY A 53 -11.16 -9.72 -8.51
N PHE A 54 -11.72 -10.57 -9.37
CA PHE A 54 -12.67 -11.60 -8.97
C PHE A 54 -11.95 -12.91 -8.69
N GLN A 55 -12.34 -13.56 -7.60
CA GLN A 55 -11.77 -14.82 -7.17
C GLN A 55 -12.16 -15.96 -8.12
N LYS A 56 -11.34 -17.00 -8.13
CA LYS A 56 -11.66 -18.23 -8.86
C LYS A 56 -13.00 -18.77 -8.37
N THR A 57 -13.92 -19.01 -9.29
CA THR A 57 -15.21 -19.63 -9.01
C THR A 57 -15.01 -21.14 -8.79
N ASP A 58 -15.52 -21.66 -7.68
CA ASP A 58 -15.50 -23.09 -7.39
C ASP A 58 -16.56 -23.80 -8.24
N PRO A 59 -16.19 -24.76 -9.11
CA PRO A 59 -17.14 -25.55 -9.88
C PRO A 59 -18.17 -26.30 -9.02
N ALA A 60 -17.84 -26.62 -7.77
CA ALA A 60 -18.74 -27.32 -6.86
C ALA A 60 -19.81 -26.41 -6.22
N ASP A 61 -19.55 -25.11 -6.08
CA ASP A 61 -20.47 -24.12 -5.50
C ASP A 61 -20.44 -22.81 -6.31
N LEU A 62 -20.83 -22.91 -7.59
CA LEU A 62 -20.82 -21.80 -8.55
C LEU A 62 -21.61 -20.59 -8.04
N GLU A 63 -22.78 -20.82 -7.45
CA GLU A 63 -23.66 -19.74 -7.03
C GLU A 63 -23.05 -18.91 -5.91
N ALA A 64 -22.33 -19.55 -4.98
CA ALA A 64 -21.76 -18.89 -3.82
C ALA A 64 -20.46 -18.17 -4.11
N THR A 65 -19.65 -18.73 -5.01
CA THR A 65 -18.24 -18.34 -5.19
C THR A 65 -18.00 -17.41 -6.36
N ARG A 66 -18.97 -17.29 -7.29
CA ARG A 66 -18.90 -16.35 -8.42
C ARG A 66 -18.84 -14.89 -7.96
N GLY A 67 -18.21 -14.06 -8.78
CA GLY A 67 -18.20 -12.61 -8.60
C GLY A 67 -19.53 -11.97 -9.00
N PHE A 68 -19.86 -10.85 -8.39
CA PHE A 68 -21.05 -10.08 -8.71
C PHE A 68 -20.74 -8.60 -8.88
N ILE A 69 -21.32 -8.00 -9.92
CA ILE A 69 -21.38 -6.55 -10.09
C ILE A 69 -22.85 -6.18 -10.20
N PHE A 70 -23.35 -5.34 -9.31
CA PHE A 70 -24.79 -5.01 -9.30
C PHE A 70 -25.00 -3.60 -8.81
N GLY A 71 -26.11 -2.98 -9.20
CA GLY A 71 -26.35 -1.60 -8.83
C GLY A 71 -27.44 -0.92 -9.62
N ASN A 72 -27.42 0.41 -9.53
CA ASN A 72 -28.36 1.30 -10.18
C ASN A 72 -27.60 2.25 -11.10
N ILE A 73 -28.11 2.43 -12.32
CA ILE A 73 -27.62 3.42 -13.27
C ILE A 73 -28.85 4.07 -13.87
N THR A 74 -29.21 5.23 -13.33
CA THR A 74 -30.47 5.89 -13.66
C THR A 74 -30.24 7.25 -14.27
N ASP A 75 -31.14 7.60 -15.17
CA ASP A 75 -31.39 8.96 -15.61
C ASP A 75 -32.88 9.09 -15.99
N GLY A 76 -33.36 10.33 -16.17
CA GLY A 76 -34.72 10.63 -16.62
C GLY A 76 -34.97 10.33 -18.11
N MET A 77 -33.93 9.97 -18.87
CA MET A 77 -34.05 9.61 -20.28
C MET A 77 -34.68 8.21 -20.47
N ALA A 78 -35.61 8.10 -21.42
CA ALA A 78 -36.33 6.87 -21.72
C ALA A 78 -35.65 5.96 -22.78
N LYS A 79 -34.57 6.44 -23.41
CA LYS A 79 -33.84 5.70 -24.47
C LYS A 79 -32.40 5.43 -24.03
N PRO A 80 -31.81 4.31 -24.46
CA PRO A 80 -30.40 4.05 -24.20
C PRO A 80 -29.52 5.05 -24.92
N VAL A 81 -28.54 5.59 -24.20
CA VAL A 81 -27.59 6.61 -24.66
C VAL A 81 -26.16 6.09 -24.69
N GLY A 82 -25.92 4.88 -24.18
CA GLY A 82 -24.62 4.21 -24.22
C GLY A 82 -24.70 2.81 -23.63
N TYR A 83 -23.52 2.23 -23.37
CA TYR A 83 -23.40 0.93 -22.72
C TYR A 83 -22.47 0.99 -21.52
N LEU A 84 -22.85 0.28 -20.47
CA LEU A 84 -21.94 -0.20 -19.43
C LEU A 84 -21.37 -1.53 -19.91
N ILE A 85 -20.04 -1.62 -19.96
CA ILE A 85 -19.33 -2.78 -20.50
C ILE A 85 -18.37 -3.39 -19.49
N LEU A 86 -18.19 -4.70 -19.60
CA LEU A 86 -17.18 -5.45 -18.88
C LEU A 86 -16.03 -5.84 -19.80
N ILE A 87 -14.81 -5.56 -19.35
CA ILE A 87 -13.58 -5.82 -20.09
C ILE A 87 -12.68 -6.68 -19.22
N ALA A 88 -12.29 -7.86 -19.71
CA ALA A 88 -11.32 -8.70 -19.02
C ALA A 88 -9.89 -8.12 -19.12
N SER A 89 -9.02 -8.42 -18.16
CA SER A 89 -7.68 -7.82 -18.08
C SER A 89 -6.75 -8.11 -19.25
N ASP A 90 -6.92 -9.23 -19.93
CA ASP A 90 -6.19 -9.56 -21.15
C ASP A 90 -6.58 -8.62 -22.31
N TRP A 91 -7.83 -8.17 -22.37
CA TRP A 91 -8.33 -7.34 -23.47
C TRP A 91 -8.01 -5.87 -23.27
N ILE A 92 -7.92 -5.40 -22.03
CA ILE A 92 -7.65 -3.97 -21.79
C ILE A 92 -6.26 -3.57 -22.30
N GLU A 93 -5.29 -4.47 -22.24
CA GLU A 93 -3.95 -4.23 -22.79
C GLU A 93 -3.97 -4.14 -24.31
N GLU A 94 -4.72 -5.01 -24.98
CA GLU A 94 -4.93 -4.98 -26.43
C GLU A 94 -5.66 -3.70 -26.87
N MET A 95 -6.67 -3.28 -26.09
CA MET A 95 -7.47 -2.09 -26.37
C MET A 95 -6.73 -0.77 -26.04
N LYS A 96 -5.57 -0.83 -25.38
CA LYS A 96 -4.81 0.35 -24.89
C LYS A 96 -4.44 1.35 -25.96
N THR A 97 -4.16 0.87 -27.16
CA THR A 97 -3.85 1.71 -28.32
C THR A 97 -5.09 2.38 -28.90
N VAL A 98 -6.23 1.69 -28.86
CA VAL A 98 -7.51 2.15 -29.41
C VAL A 98 -8.14 3.19 -28.49
N TYR A 99 -8.30 2.90 -27.20
CA TYR A 99 -9.00 3.84 -26.30
C TYR A 99 -8.20 5.10 -25.96
N ARG A 100 -6.86 5.09 -26.12
CA ARG A 100 -6.02 6.29 -25.98
C ARG A 100 -5.95 7.14 -27.25
N SER A 101 -6.48 6.67 -28.37
CA SER A 101 -6.48 7.43 -29.61
C SER A 101 -7.61 8.43 -29.60
N ASP A 102 -7.29 9.71 -29.78
CA ASP A 102 -8.28 10.79 -29.90
C ASP A 102 -9.20 10.62 -31.13
N ASN A 103 -8.78 9.80 -32.11
CA ASN A 103 -9.53 9.51 -33.34
C ASN A 103 -10.19 8.12 -33.34
N ALA A 104 -10.31 7.48 -32.18
CA ALA A 104 -10.91 6.15 -32.09
C ALA A 104 -12.35 6.17 -32.59
N SER A 105 -12.70 5.23 -33.48
CA SER A 105 -14.10 5.02 -33.88
C SER A 105 -14.79 4.05 -32.93
N CYS A 106 -16.10 4.24 -32.70
CA CYS A 106 -16.93 3.30 -31.95
C CYS A 106 -16.83 1.87 -32.49
N LYS A 107 -16.72 1.71 -33.82
CA LYS A 107 -16.53 0.41 -34.46
C LYS A 107 -15.21 -0.26 -34.07
N GLN A 108 -14.10 0.48 -34.03
CA GLN A 108 -12.81 -0.07 -33.61
C GLN A 108 -12.84 -0.44 -32.13
N LEU A 109 -13.36 0.45 -31.28
CA LEU A 109 -13.44 0.25 -29.83
C LEU A 109 -14.27 -0.99 -29.48
N MET A 110 -15.43 -1.17 -30.13
CA MET A 110 -16.38 -2.23 -29.79
C MET A 110 -16.18 -3.53 -30.56
N SER A 111 -15.28 -3.57 -31.55
CA SER A 111 -15.09 -4.71 -32.46
C SER A 111 -14.96 -6.05 -31.74
N ARG A 112 -13.99 -6.17 -30.82
CA ARG A 112 -13.71 -7.42 -30.10
C ARG A 112 -14.83 -7.85 -29.17
N LEU A 113 -15.45 -6.88 -28.47
CA LEU A 113 -16.57 -7.16 -27.57
C LEU A 113 -17.80 -7.62 -28.36
N SER A 114 -18.02 -7.09 -29.56
CA SER A 114 -19.15 -7.46 -30.43
C SER A 114 -19.10 -8.91 -30.91
N ASP A 115 -17.91 -9.52 -30.96
CA ASP A 115 -17.75 -10.93 -31.36
C ASP A 115 -18.15 -11.91 -30.26
N LEU A 116 -18.21 -11.46 -29.00
CA LEU A 116 -18.36 -12.33 -27.82
C LEU A 116 -19.59 -12.01 -26.98
N ALA A 117 -19.91 -10.73 -26.85
CA ALA A 117 -20.98 -10.23 -26.00
C ALA A 117 -22.34 -10.40 -26.67
N PHE A 118 -23.30 -10.88 -25.90
CA PHE A 118 -24.69 -11.00 -26.29
C PHE A 118 -25.37 -9.63 -26.31
N GLU A 119 -26.10 -9.36 -27.39
CA GLU A 119 -27.06 -8.26 -27.48
C GLU A 119 -28.27 -8.75 -28.28
N ARG A 120 -29.47 -8.49 -27.75
CA ARG A 120 -30.70 -9.13 -28.20
C ARG A 120 -31.05 -8.84 -29.67
N ARG A 121 -30.78 -7.64 -30.17
CA ARG A 121 -31.18 -7.20 -31.52
C ARG A 121 -30.15 -7.56 -32.60
N CYS A 122 -28.88 -7.30 -32.33
CA CYS A 122 -27.79 -7.31 -33.30
C CYS A 122 -26.88 -8.53 -33.14
N PHE A 123 -26.67 -9.02 -31.91
CA PHE A 123 -25.74 -10.11 -31.61
C PHE A 123 -26.38 -11.28 -30.84
N PRO A 124 -27.50 -11.86 -31.31
CA PRO A 124 -28.27 -12.85 -30.53
C PRO A 124 -27.62 -14.23 -30.44
N LYS A 125 -26.56 -14.50 -31.23
CA LYS A 125 -25.85 -15.79 -31.24
C LYS A 125 -24.73 -15.88 -30.20
N ASN A 126 -24.34 -14.75 -29.64
CA ASN A 126 -23.25 -14.65 -28.70
C ASN A 126 -23.70 -15.13 -27.31
N GLY A 127 -22.79 -15.67 -26.51
CA GLY A 127 -23.14 -16.31 -25.23
C GLY A 127 -22.68 -15.55 -23.99
N GLN A 128 -21.84 -14.52 -24.14
CA GLN A 128 -21.25 -13.83 -22.98
C GLN A 128 -22.03 -12.59 -22.58
N ASP A 129 -22.15 -12.38 -21.28
CA ASP A 129 -22.96 -11.31 -20.72
C ASP A 129 -22.11 -10.10 -20.31
N PHE A 130 -21.72 -9.26 -21.29
CA PHE A 130 -20.79 -8.13 -21.07
C PHE A 130 -21.40 -6.75 -21.31
N PHE A 131 -22.64 -6.67 -21.79
CA PHE A 131 -23.28 -5.41 -22.17
C PHE A 131 -24.50 -5.11 -21.31
N ARG A 132 -24.62 -3.87 -20.85
CA ARG A 132 -25.86 -3.30 -20.32
C ARG A 132 -26.12 -1.95 -20.97
N SER A 133 -27.25 -1.83 -21.63
CA SER A 133 -27.78 -0.59 -22.16
C SER A 133 -28.13 0.36 -21.02
N ILE A 134 -27.63 1.58 -21.09
CA ILE A 134 -27.82 2.62 -20.06
C ILE A 134 -28.42 3.89 -20.68
N PRO A 135 -29.21 4.68 -19.92
CA PRO A 135 -29.62 4.48 -18.53
C PRO A 135 -30.73 3.43 -18.38
N CYS A 136 -30.87 2.92 -17.16
CA CYS A 136 -31.98 2.05 -16.79
C CYS A 136 -33.18 2.88 -16.29
N PRO A 137 -34.42 2.50 -16.63
CA PRO A 137 -35.59 3.29 -16.24
C PRO A 137 -35.76 3.34 -14.72
N VAL A 138 -36.07 4.52 -14.19
CA VAL A 138 -36.20 4.74 -12.74
C VAL A 138 -37.21 3.77 -12.11
N GLY A 139 -36.78 3.04 -11.08
CA GLY A 139 -37.62 2.07 -10.35
C GLY A 139 -37.89 0.76 -11.08
N ASN A 140 -37.32 0.57 -12.29
CA ASN A 140 -37.42 -0.65 -13.06
C ASN A 140 -36.02 -1.24 -13.34
N ILE A 141 -36.02 -2.51 -13.76
CA ILE A 141 -34.81 -3.22 -14.19
C ILE A 141 -34.34 -2.70 -15.54
N CYS A 142 -33.06 -2.91 -15.84
CA CYS A 142 -32.49 -2.48 -17.12
C CYS A 142 -33.11 -3.24 -18.30
N PRO A 143 -33.17 -2.64 -19.51
CA PRO A 143 -33.84 -3.25 -20.66
C PRO A 143 -33.28 -4.61 -21.09
N ASP A 144 -32.00 -4.87 -20.83
CA ASP A 144 -31.33 -6.13 -21.17
C ASP A 144 -31.52 -7.22 -20.11
N GLU A 145 -32.14 -6.90 -18.97
CA GLU A 145 -32.46 -7.86 -17.92
C GLU A 145 -33.90 -8.35 -18.12
N ASP A 146 -34.05 -9.62 -18.55
CA ASP A 146 -35.38 -10.19 -18.86
C ASP A 146 -36.12 -10.72 -17.62
N ASP A 147 -35.40 -11.12 -16.56
CA ASP A 147 -35.99 -11.73 -15.36
C ASP A 147 -35.49 -11.09 -14.06
N ARG A 148 -36.43 -10.61 -13.23
CA ARG A 148 -36.16 -10.04 -11.90
C ARG A 148 -35.53 -11.05 -10.94
N THR A 149 -35.75 -12.35 -11.12
CA THR A 149 -35.14 -13.36 -10.26
C THR A 149 -33.63 -13.47 -10.47
N ASN A 150 -33.13 -13.01 -11.63
CA ASN A 150 -31.71 -13.05 -11.93
C ASN A 150 -30.92 -11.87 -11.33
N ILE A 151 -31.61 -10.83 -10.91
CA ILE A 151 -31.03 -9.59 -10.40
C ILE A 151 -31.00 -9.63 -8.88
N ILE A 152 -29.97 -9.02 -8.28
CA ILE A 152 -29.96 -8.82 -6.83
C ILE A 152 -31.13 -7.92 -6.42
N SER A 153 -31.94 -8.40 -5.47
CA SER A 153 -33.14 -7.72 -5.00
C SER A 153 -32.84 -6.29 -4.54
N GLY A 154 -33.57 -5.32 -5.09
CA GLY A 154 -33.41 -3.89 -4.77
C GLY A 154 -32.51 -3.11 -5.73
N TYR A 155 -31.93 -3.77 -6.74
CA TYR A 155 -31.08 -3.14 -7.76
C TYR A 155 -31.63 -3.32 -9.19
N GLN A 156 -31.08 -2.57 -10.15
CA GLN A 156 -31.58 -2.54 -11.53
C GLN A 156 -30.87 -3.50 -12.49
N LEU A 157 -29.59 -3.79 -12.25
CA LEU A 157 -28.76 -4.70 -13.06
C LEU A 157 -27.91 -5.61 -12.21
N THR A 158 -27.48 -6.74 -12.79
CA THR A 158 -26.48 -7.61 -12.20
C THR A 158 -25.65 -8.31 -13.27
N PHE A 159 -24.33 -8.14 -13.24
CA PHE A 159 -23.39 -9.03 -13.91
C PHE A 159 -22.93 -10.14 -12.97
N ARG A 160 -22.76 -11.33 -13.54
CA ARG A 160 -22.25 -12.52 -12.85
C ARG A 160 -20.92 -12.91 -13.48
N ILE A 161 -19.86 -12.79 -12.70
CA ILE A 161 -18.51 -13.10 -13.16
C ILE A 161 -18.17 -14.52 -12.75
N GLN A 162 -17.98 -15.39 -13.73
CA GLN A 162 -17.69 -16.80 -13.52
C GLN A 162 -16.36 -17.18 -14.17
N ASP A 163 -15.38 -17.50 -13.31
CA ASP A 163 -14.03 -17.84 -13.71
C ASP A 163 -13.54 -19.10 -13.01
N VAL A 164 -13.75 -20.25 -13.66
CA VAL A 164 -13.45 -21.57 -13.07
C VAL A 164 -11.96 -21.98 -13.17
N ILE A 165 -11.17 -21.27 -13.97
CA ILE A 165 -9.76 -21.62 -14.21
C ILE A 165 -8.86 -20.90 -13.19
N GLN A 166 -8.95 -19.57 -13.13
CA GLN A 166 -8.10 -18.71 -12.31
C GLN A 166 -8.83 -17.42 -11.91
N ALA A 167 -8.37 -16.78 -10.84
CA ALA A 167 -8.78 -15.42 -10.52
C ALA A 167 -8.27 -14.45 -11.61
N ARG A 168 -9.05 -13.41 -11.93
CA ARG A 168 -8.65 -12.39 -12.91
C ARG A 168 -9.25 -11.03 -12.59
N PHE A 169 -8.59 -9.99 -13.10
CA PHE A 169 -9.11 -8.63 -13.05
C PHE A 169 -10.13 -8.42 -14.16
N TRP A 170 -11.19 -7.72 -13.80
CA TRP A 170 -12.21 -7.22 -14.69
C TRP A 170 -12.33 -5.72 -14.52
N TYR A 171 -12.56 -5.05 -15.64
CA TYR A 171 -12.65 -3.60 -15.73
C TYR A 171 -14.05 -3.22 -16.18
N LEU A 172 -14.63 -2.28 -15.45
CA LEU A 172 -15.97 -1.78 -15.72
C LEU A 172 -15.87 -0.41 -16.37
N ALA A 173 -16.46 -0.24 -17.55
CA ALA A 173 -16.38 1.02 -18.29
C ALA A 173 -17.74 1.48 -18.83
N LEU A 174 -17.88 2.79 -18.97
CA LEU A 174 -18.98 3.43 -19.68
C LEU A 174 -18.51 3.78 -21.10
N VAL A 175 -19.33 3.45 -22.08
CA VAL A 175 -19.04 3.70 -23.50
C VAL A 175 -20.13 4.54 -24.12
N ASN A 176 -19.73 5.64 -24.76
CA ASN A 176 -20.61 6.52 -25.52
C ASN A 176 -20.83 6.05 -26.98
N CYS A 177 -21.09 4.77 -27.16
CA CYS A 177 -21.35 4.17 -28.46
C CYS A 177 -22.66 3.42 -28.39
N ILE A 178 -23.53 3.63 -29.37
CA ILE A 178 -24.82 2.97 -29.50
C ILE A 178 -24.88 2.16 -30.80
N LEU A 179 -25.77 1.17 -30.85
CA LEU A 179 -26.06 0.43 -32.07
C LEU A 179 -27.19 1.14 -32.82
N ASP A 180 -26.95 1.50 -34.09
CA ASP A 180 -28.00 1.98 -34.98
C ASP A 180 -28.95 0.84 -35.40
N ASP A 181 -29.98 1.18 -36.19
CA ASP A 181 -30.95 0.19 -36.69
C ASP A 181 -30.33 -0.80 -37.70
N ALA A 182 -29.17 -0.47 -38.27
CA ALA A 182 -28.38 -1.33 -39.13
C ALA A 182 -27.30 -2.12 -38.37
N CYS A 183 -27.33 -2.11 -37.04
CA CYS A 183 -26.38 -2.78 -36.15
C CYS A 183 -24.93 -2.32 -36.32
N ASN A 184 -24.71 -1.05 -36.66
CA ASN A 184 -23.40 -0.41 -36.64
C ASN A 184 -23.22 0.42 -35.38
N TRP A 185 -22.01 0.36 -34.82
CA TRP A 185 -21.60 1.18 -33.68
C TRP A 185 -21.39 2.63 -34.10
N VAL A 186 -22.21 3.53 -33.57
CA VAL A 186 -22.15 4.97 -33.81
C VAL A 186 -22.05 5.72 -32.48
N PRO A 187 -21.33 6.86 -32.42
CA PRO A 187 -21.31 7.67 -31.21
C PRO A 187 -22.67 8.30 -30.95
N PHE A 188 -23.03 8.46 -29.68
CA PHE A 188 -24.22 9.24 -29.33
C PHE A 188 -23.86 10.73 -29.29
N ASN A 189 -24.57 11.51 -30.11
CA ASN A 189 -24.23 12.91 -30.42
C ASN A 189 -24.85 13.94 -29.45
N SER A 190 -25.33 13.51 -28.28
CA SER A 190 -25.93 14.41 -27.30
C SER A 190 -25.24 14.28 -25.95
N THR A 191 -25.34 15.33 -25.15
CA THR A 191 -24.78 15.35 -23.79
C THR A 191 -25.45 14.28 -22.94
N ILE A 192 -24.65 13.43 -22.31
CA ILE A 192 -25.10 12.42 -21.36
C ILE A 192 -24.82 12.94 -19.96
N ASP A 193 -25.79 12.79 -19.07
CA ASP A 193 -25.63 13.08 -17.66
C ASP A 193 -26.37 12.02 -16.85
N LEU A 194 -25.64 11.08 -16.27
CA LEU A 194 -26.23 9.98 -15.50
C LEU A 194 -25.56 9.76 -14.17
N GLN A 195 -26.34 9.26 -13.22
CA GLN A 195 -25.87 8.90 -11.89
C GLN A 195 -25.80 7.38 -11.78
N TYR A 196 -24.70 6.89 -11.23
CA TYR A 196 -24.50 5.47 -11.01
C TYR A 196 -24.10 5.18 -9.56
N GLU A 197 -24.56 4.04 -9.06
CA GLU A 197 -24.17 3.44 -7.80
C GLU A 197 -24.05 1.93 -8.02
N LEU A 198 -22.83 1.42 -8.08
CA LEU A 198 -22.51 0.03 -8.40
C LEU A 198 -21.68 -0.60 -7.30
N TRP A 199 -21.89 -1.88 -7.06
CA TRP A 199 -21.22 -2.70 -6.08
C TRP A 199 -20.46 -3.82 -6.80
N LEU A 200 -19.22 -4.08 -6.41
CA LEU A 200 -18.40 -5.16 -6.94
C LEU A 200 -18.00 -6.08 -5.80
N VAL A 201 -18.36 -7.36 -5.80
CA VAL A 201 -18.10 -8.25 -4.65
C VAL A 201 -17.70 -9.66 -5.06
N ASN A 202 -16.91 -10.30 -4.20
CA ASN A 202 -16.54 -11.70 -4.31
C ASN A 202 -17.53 -12.57 -3.54
N GLY A 203 -18.32 -13.37 -4.27
CA GLY A 203 -19.35 -14.24 -3.71
C GLY A 203 -20.75 -13.64 -3.63
N HIS A 204 -21.75 -14.47 -3.37
CA HIS A 204 -23.17 -14.08 -3.49
C HIS A 204 -23.63 -13.06 -2.44
N PRO A 205 -24.16 -11.88 -2.83
CA PRO A 205 -24.59 -10.84 -1.90
C PRO A 205 -25.67 -11.31 -0.91
N SER A 206 -26.65 -12.09 -1.37
CA SER A 206 -27.77 -12.59 -0.57
C SER A 206 -27.43 -13.75 0.39
N ARG A 207 -26.23 -14.35 0.33
CA ARG A 207 -25.87 -15.44 1.26
C ARG A 207 -25.51 -14.89 2.64
N ARG A 208 -26.08 -15.51 3.68
CA ARG A 208 -25.88 -15.12 5.09
C ARG A 208 -24.51 -15.55 5.65
N ASN A 209 -23.99 -16.70 5.22
CA ASN A 209 -22.73 -17.28 5.71
C ASN A 209 -21.54 -16.91 4.80
N ARG A 210 -21.45 -15.65 4.38
CA ARG A 210 -20.32 -15.15 3.58
C ARG A 210 -19.13 -14.82 4.47
N ASN A 211 -17.91 -15.01 3.97
CA ASN A 211 -16.71 -14.54 4.68
C ASN A 211 -16.62 -13.00 4.56
N PRO A 212 -16.82 -12.25 5.66
CA PRO A 212 -16.81 -10.79 5.60
C PRO A 212 -15.42 -10.22 5.25
N LEU A 213 -14.35 -10.96 5.52
CA LEU A 213 -12.96 -10.54 5.31
C LEU A 213 -12.52 -10.66 3.85
N GLU A 214 -13.29 -11.36 3.02
CA GLU A 214 -12.97 -11.58 1.60
C GLU A 214 -14.02 -10.99 0.66
N HIS A 215 -15.29 -10.93 1.10
CA HIS A 215 -16.43 -10.62 0.24
C HIS A 215 -16.35 -9.24 -0.42
N GLN A 216 -15.97 -8.22 0.37
CA GLN A 216 -15.86 -6.84 -0.09
C GLN A 216 -14.50 -6.54 -0.71
N PHE A 217 -13.52 -7.43 -0.59
CA PHE A 217 -12.18 -7.17 -1.11
C PHE A 217 -12.02 -7.75 -2.49
N SER A 218 -11.34 -6.98 -3.33
CA SER A 218 -10.73 -7.48 -4.55
C SER A 218 -9.65 -8.51 -4.19
N VAL A 219 -9.42 -9.50 -5.05
CA VAL A 219 -8.55 -10.66 -4.75
C VAL A 219 -7.17 -10.29 -4.22
N GLU A 220 -6.54 -9.26 -4.79
CA GLU A 220 -5.22 -8.78 -4.39
C GLU A 220 -5.20 -8.06 -3.03
N GLN A 221 -6.37 -7.65 -2.52
CA GLN A 221 -6.54 -7.01 -1.22
C GLN A 221 -7.12 -7.94 -0.14
N GLN A 222 -7.61 -9.12 -0.49
CA GLN A 222 -8.05 -10.12 0.50
C GLN A 222 -6.88 -10.43 1.47
N ASP A 223 -7.16 -10.88 2.70
CA ASP A 223 -6.16 -11.20 3.73
C ASP A 223 -5.33 -10.01 4.26
N THR A 224 -5.51 -8.80 3.72
CA THR A 224 -4.70 -7.64 4.13
C THR A 224 -5.09 -7.13 5.51
N LEU A 225 -6.37 -7.26 5.89
CA LEU A 225 -6.83 -6.90 7.23
C LEU A 225 -6.17 -7.79 8.29
N GLU A 226 -6.11 -9.09 8.05
CA GLU A 226 -5.47 -10.09 8.90
C GLU A 226 -3.98 -9.79 9.06
N LEU A 227 -3.29 -9.49 7.95
CA LEU A 227 -1.89 -9.06 7.98
C LEU A 227 -1.69 -7.80 8.84
N TYR A 228 -2.51 -6.77 8.63
CA TYR A 228 -2.38 -5.51 9.38
C TYR A 228 -2.75 -5.68 10.86
N LEU A 229 -3.76 -6.49 11.19
CA LEU A 229 -4.13 -6.80 12.58
C LEU A 229 -3.01 -7.55 13.29
N PHE A 230 -2.45 -8.57 12.64
CA PHE A 230 -1.32 -9.32 13.17
C PHE A 230 -0.11 -8.41 13.42
N ALA A 231 0.24 -7.59 12.44
CA ALA A 231 1.31 -6.60 12.57
C ALA A 231 1.04 -5.61 13.71
N CYS A 232 -0.18 -5.08 13.80
CA CYS A 232 -0.59 -4.16 14.86
C CYS A 232 -0.40 -4.78 16.25
N CYS A 233 -0.88 -6.02 16.46
CA CYS A 233 -0.76 -6.73 17.73
C CYS A 233 0.71 -6.91 18.14
N ILE A 234 1.56 -7.32 17.20
CA ILE A 234 2.98 -7.54 17.45
C ILE A 234 3.71 -6.23 17.78
N PHE A 235 3.44 -5.15 17.04
CA PHE A 235 4.04 -3.84 17.32
C PHE A 235 3.54 -3.22 18.64
N ILE A 236 2.28 -3.47 19.04
CA ILE A 236 1.77 -3.11 20.37
C ILE A 236 2.54 -3.87 21.46
N GLY A 237 2.76 -5.17 21.27
CA GLY A 237 3.58 -5.98 22.17
C GLY A 237 5.01 -5.43 22.31
N LEU A 238 5.65 -5.11 21.18
CA LEU A 238 6.99 -4.51 21.15
C LEU A 238 7.02 -3.13 21.83
N PHE A 239 6.00 -2.30 21.60
CA PHE A 239 5.85 -1.00 22.26
C PHE A 239 5.75 -1.15 23.77
N GLY A 240 4.89 -2.06 24.25
CA GLY A 240 4.70 -2.34 25.67
C GLY A 240 5.98 -2.86 26.32
N ALA A 241 6.67 -3.79 25.67
CA ALA A 241 7.95 -4.33 26.15
C ALA A 241 9.03 -3.23 26.26
N HIS A 242 9.16 -2.37 25.25
CA HIS A 242 10.13 -1.28 25.26
C HIS A 242 9.79 -0.19 26.29
N LEU A 243 8.50 0.13 26.45
CA LEU A 243 8.03 1.05 27.50
C LEU A 243 8.35 0.51 28.89
N TYR A 244 8.07 -0.77 29.14
CA TYR A 244 8.39 -1.45 30.40
C TYR A 244 9.90 -1.40 30.68
N SER A 245 10.70 -1.74 29.68
CA SER A 245 12.17 -1.68 29.71
C SER A 245 12.71 -0.29 30.11
N ILE A 246 12.17 0.78 29.52
CA ILE A 246 12.53 2.16 29.89
C ILE A 246 12.14 2.46 31.35
N SER A 247 10.98 1.98 31.81
CA SER A 247 10.52 2.22 33.18
C SER A 247 11.40 1.56 34.26
N LEU A 248 12.05 0.44 33.94
CA LEU A 248 13.01 -0.24 34.82
C LEU A 248 14.41 0.38 34.79
N GLY A 249 14.80 0.99 33.66
CA GLY A 249 16.14 1.53 33.45
C GLY A 249 16.39 2.80 34.26
N ARG A 250 17.07 2.68 35.41
CA ARG A 250 17.23 3.80 36.37
C ARG A 250 18.12 4.96 35.88
N PHE A 251 19.08 4.79 34.96
CA PHE A 251 19.94 5.92 34.52
C PHE A 251 20.57 5.80 33.12
N ARG A 252 20.62 6.98 32.44
CA ARG A 252 21.64 7.51 31.50
C ARG A 252 21.47 7.42 29.97
N SER A 253 20.66 6.52 29.38
CA SER A 253 20.40 6.51 27.91
C SER A 253 18.94 6.81 27.52
N HIS A 254 18.31 7.77 28.21
CA HIS A 254 16.87 8.05 28.04
C HIS A 254 16.52 8.58 26.64
N ARG A 255 17.37 9.38 25.99
CA ARG A 255 16.95 10.10 24.77
C ARG A 255 16.81 9.22 23.54
N SER A 256 17.80 8.38 23.23
CA SER A 256 17.74 7.48 22.07
C SER A 256 16.73 6.36 22.27
N SER A 257 16.59 5.86 23.52
CA SER A 257 15.58 4.85 23.86
C SER A 257 14.15 5.42 23.75
N VAL A 258 13.92 6.67 24.18
CA VAL A 258 12.63 7.36 23.96
C VAL A 258 12.39 7.67 22.48
N ALA A 259 13.42 8.04 21.72
CA ALA A 259 13.29 8.19 20.27
C ALA A 259 12.87 6.85 19.62
N MET A 260 13.47 5.73 20.03
CA MET A 260 13.05 4.40 19.57
C MET A 260 11.60 4.09 19.98
N LEU A 261 11.19 4.38 21.21
CA LEU A 261 9.81 4.22 21.67
C LEU A 261 8.83 5.01 20.78
N SER A 262 9.18 6.25 20.43
CA SER A 262 8.35 7.08 19.54
C SER A 262 8.21 6.49 18.14
N LEU A 263 9.27 5.86 17.60
CA LEU A 263 9.25 5.20 16.30
C LEU A 263 8.40 3.93 16.32
N VAL A 264 8.52 3.12 17.37
CA VAL A 264 7.64 1.95 17.55
C VAL A 264 6.18 2.41 17.70
N GLY A 265 5.93 3.49 18.44
CA GLY A 265 4.59 4.08 18.56
C GLY A 265 4.05 4.58 17.22
N LEU A 266 4.91 5.14 16.36
CA LEU A 266 4.53 5.56 15.02
C LEU A 266 4.15 4.36 14.12
N GLN A 267 4.84 3.22 14.26
CA GLN A 267 4.47 1.97 13.59
C GLN A 267 3.12 1.44 14.09
N VAL A 268 2.87 1.46 15.40
CA VAL A 268 1.55 1.09 15.97
C VAL A 268 0.45 1.98 15.39
N LEU A 269 0.68 3.29 15.32
CA LEU A 269 -0.27 4.23 14.74
C LEU A 269 -0.53 3.94 13.26
N TYR A 270 0.52 3.70 12.47
CA TYR A 270 0.43 3.31 11.07
C TYR A 270 -0.46 2.06 10.86
N TYR A 271 -0.17 0.97 11.58
CA TYR A 271 -0.93 -0.27 11.45
C TYR A 271 -2.37 -0.11 11.96
N SER A 272 -2.59 0.68 13.02
CA SER A 272 -3.94 0.99 13.53
C SER A 272 -4.79 1.74 12.50
N VAL A 273 -4.21 2.74 11.84
CA VAL A 273 -4.84 3.51 10.75
C VAL A 273 -5.20 2.60 9.57
N ARG A 274 -4.30 1.68 9.18
CA ARG A 274 -4.55 0.68 8.13
C ARG A 274 -5.65 -0.31 8.48
N CYS A 275 -5.68 -0.79 9.73
CA CYS A 275 -6.76 -1.64 10.23
C CYS A 275 -8.10 -0.91 10.16
N GLY A 276 -8.16 0.34 10.63
CA GLY A 276 -9.38 1.15 10.58
C GLY A 276 -9.92 1.32 9.15
N HIS A 277 -9.03 1.53 8.17
CA HIS A 277 -9.40 1.60 6.76
C HIS A 277 -9.97 0.27 6.24
N CYS A 278 -9.30 -0.85 6.53
CA CYS A 278 -9.75 -2.17 6.08
C CYS A 278 -11.07 -2.59 6.76
N ILE A 279 -11.27 -2.25 8.04
CA ILE A 279 -12.53 -2.49 8.77
C ILE A 279 -13.68 -1.70 8.12
N ALA A 280 -13.45 -0.46 7.68
CA ALA A 280 -14.47 0.31 6.97
C ALA A 280 -14.92 -0.38 5.66
N ILE A 281 -13.98 -1.00 4.93
CA ILE A 281 -14.28 -1.80 3.74
C ILE A 281 -15.09 -3.04 4.10
N VAL A 282 -14.71 -3.78 5.15
CA VAL A 282 -15.45 -4.98 5.59
C VAL A 282 -16.90 -4.66 5.99
N VAL A 283 -17.10 -3.59 6.76
CA VAL A 283 -18.41 -3.25 7.33
C VAL A 283 -19.31 -2.59 6.29
N GLY A 284 -18.78 -1.68 5.48
CA GLY A 284 -19.57 -0.83 4.59
C GLY A 284 -19.38 -1.06 3.09
N GLY A 285 -18.37 -1.83 2.68
CA GLY A 285 -17.90 -1.84 1.27
C GLY A 285 -17.33 -0.49 0.84
N VAL A 286 -16.96 0.36 1.82
CA VAL A 286 -16.52 1.74 1.60
C VAL A 286 -15.09 1.92 2.08
N SER A 287 -14.19 2.20 1.14
CA SER A 287 -12.83 2.70 1.36
C SER A 287 -12.84 4.15 1.82
N ILE A 288 -12.16 4.42 2.94
CA ILE A 288 -11.89 5.77 3.42
C ILE A 288 -10.51 6.19 2.88
N VAL A 289 -10.50 6.79 1.68
CA VAL A 289 -9.28 7.19 0.96
C VAL A 289 -8.35 8.10 1.78
N PRO A 290 -8.84 9.10 2.54
CA PRO A 290 -7.95 9.91 3.39
C PRO A 290 -7.19 9.07 4.42
N LEU A 291 -7.81 8.03 4.98
CA LEU A 291 -7.19 7.15 5.97
C LEU A 291 -6.09 6.29 5.34
N LEU A 292 -6.27 5.89 4.08
CA LEU A 292 -5.24 5.22 3.28
C LEU A 292 -3.99 6.11 3.11
N HIS A 293 -4.19 7.36 2.71
CA HIS A 293 -3.10 8.33 2.50
C HIS A 293 -2.38 8.69 3.80
N VAL A 294 -3.12 8.92 4.89
CA VAL A 294 -2.53 9.14 6.22
C VAL A 294 -1.68 7.93 6.61
N GLY A 295 -2.15 6.71 6.34
CA GLY A 295 -1.37 5.49 6.54
C GLY A 295 -0.07 5.48 5.73
N ASP A 296 -0.11 5.76 4.42
CA ASP A 296 1.11 5.86 3.58
C ASP A 296 2.12 6.88 4.14
N LEU A 297 1.65 8.04 4.61
CA LEU A 297 2.49 9.09 5.18
C LEU A 297 3.13 8.67 6.50
N LEU A 298 2.37 8.03 7.40
CA LEU A 298 2.90 7.53 8.67
C LEU A 298 3.97 6.46 8.47
N PHE A 299 3.75 5.54 7.52
CA PHE A 299 4.74 4.53 7.15
C PHE A 299 6.03 5.17 6.64
N SER A 300 5.90 6.11 5.69
CA SER A 300 7.05 6.81 5.10
C SER A 300 7.81 7.64 6.13
N LEU A 301 7.10 8.32 7.04
CA LEU A 301 7.68 9.05 8.16
C LEU A 301 8.47 8.11 9.09
N ALA A 302 7.92 6.95 9.43
CA ALA A 302 8.60 5.98 10.29
C ALA A 302 9.85 5.40 9.63
N ASP A 303 9.79 5.07 8.34
CA ASP A 303 10.91 4.50 7.58
C ASP A 303 12.11 5.48 7.51
N VAL A 304 11.86 6.75 7.15
CA VAL A 304 12.94 7.75 7.05
C VAL A 304 13.50 8.14 8.42
N LEU A 305 12.66 8.30 9.43
CA LEU A 305 13.15 8.61 10.78
C LEU A 305 13.96 7.44 11.37
N PHE A 306 13.60 6.19 11.06
CA PHE A 306 14.39 5.03 11.45
C PHE A 306 15.75 5.00 10.75
N ALA A 307 15.80 5.26 9.44
CA ALA A 307 17.07 5.38 8.72
C ALA A 307 17.95 6.51 9.30
N LEU A 308 17.36 7.67 9.62
CA LEU A 308 18.06 8.77 10.27
C LEU A 308 18.53 8.42 11.69
N LEU A 309 17.76 7.62 12.45
CA LEU A 309 18.20 7.11 13.75
C LEU A 309 19.43 6.22 13.61
N LEU A 310 19.50 5.35 12.60
CA LEU A 310 20.66 4.50 12.33
C LEU A 310 21.91 5.34 11.99
N VAL A 311 21.75 6.38 11.16
CA VAL A 311 22.83 7.34 10.87
C VAL A 311 23.24 8.10 12.14
N HIS A 312 22.27 8.53 12.94
CA HIS A 312 22.53 9.22 14.20
C HIS A 312 23.29 8.33 15.20
N PHE A 313 22.94 7.04 15.26
CA PHE A 313 23.63 6.06 16.08
C PHE A 313 25.09 5.88 15.63
N ALA A 314 25.33 5.71 14.33
CA ALA A 314 26.69 5.58 13.79
C ALA A 314 27.55 6.83 14.03
N THR A 315 26.97 8.03 13.92
CA THR A 315 27.68 9.30 14.11
C THR A 315 27.99 9.61 15.57
N SER A 316 27.08 9.24 16.49
CA SER A 316 27.15 9.59 17.92
C SER A 316 27.92 8.57 18.77
N TRP A 317 28.62 7.63 18.13
CA TRP A 317 29.41 6.61 18.84
C TRP A 317 30.52 7.25 19.71
N PRO A 318 30.78 6.77 20.95
CA PRO A 318 31.30 7.56 22.07
C PRO A 318 32.73 8.14 21.99
N LYS A 319 33.43 8.07 20.86
CA LYS A 319 34.73 8.76 20.63
C LYS A 319 34.71 9.71 19.42
N SER A 320 33.56 9.91 18.77
CA SER A 320 33.41 10.73 17.55
C SER A 320 33.47 12.27 17.78
N PHE A 321 33.70 12.73 19.01
CA PHE A 321 33.49 14.12 19.43
C PHE A 321 34.56 15.14 18.99
N GLN A 322 35.75 14.73 18.54
CA GLN A 322 36.85 15.69 18.31
C GLN A 322 36.74 16.54 17.02
N HIS A 323 35.81 16.25 16.09
CA HIS A 323 35.57 17.04 14.86
C HIS A 323 34.13 17.63 14.78
N PHE A 324 33.58 17.98 15.95
CA PHE A 324 32.14 18.19 16.20
C PHE A 324 31.37 19.26 15.39
N PRO A 325 31.93 20.43 14.99
CA PRO A 325 31.08 21.51 14.47
C PRO A 325 30.63 21.29 13.02
N ALA A 326 31.45 20.67 12.16
CA ALA A 326 31.08 20.41 10.75
C ALA A 326 30.13 19.21 10.62
N LYS A 327 30.34 18.14 11.41
CA LYS A 327 29.51 16.93 11.40
C LYS A 327 28.11 17.14 11.98
N ARG A 328 27.98 18.01 13.00
CA ARG A 328 26.67 18.42 13.52
C ARG A 328 25.89 19.19 12.45
N LYS A 329 26.53 20.12 11.73
CA LYS A 329 25.89 20.86 10.63
C LYS A 329 25.39 19.94 9.51
N LEU A 330 26.16 18.92 9.11
CA LEU A 330 25.76 17.97 8.07
C LEU A 330 24.47 17.22 8.46
N THR A 331 24.42 16.63 9.66
CA THR A 331 23.23 15.89 10.13
C THR A 331 22.01 16.81 10.34
N THR A 332 22.25 18.05 10.79
CA THR A 332 21.19 19.03 11.04
C THR A 332 20.58 19.59 9.73
N ILE A 333 21.31 19.56 8.61
CA ILE A 333 20.83 20.06 7.31
C ILE A 333 20.30 18.92 6.45
N PHE A 334 21.06 17.84 6.29
CA PHE A 334 20.70 16.73 5.40
C PHE A 334 19.59 15.85 5.97
N GLY A 335 19.45 15.74 7.29
CA GLY A 335 18.36 14.98 7.93
C GLY A 335 16.97 15.55 7.58
N PRO A 336 16.70 16.84 7.87
CA PRO A 336 15.44 17.47 7.48
C PRO A 336 15.21 17.47 5.97
N LEU A 337 16.25 17.65 5.16
CA LEU A 337 16.14 17.60 3.70
C LEU A 337 15.70 16.21 3.20
N ALA A 338 16.29 15.13 3.73
CA ALA A 338 15.89 13.77 3.38
C ALA A 338 14.44 13.49 3.82
N LEU A 339 14.05 13.96 5.00
CA LEU A 339 12.68 13.85 5.51
C LEU A 339 11.68 14.58 4.58
N THR A 340 11.94 15.84 4.23
CA THR A 340 11.03 16.61 3.37
C THR A 340 10.97 16.03 1.96
N ALA A 341 12.09 15.59 1.40
CA ALA A 341 12.14 14.94 0.09
C ALA A 341 11.31 13.65 0.10
N GLN A 342 11.50 12.79 1.10
CA GLN A 342 10.75 11.53 1.24
C GLN A 342 9.23 11.78 1.35
N LEU A 343 8.80 12.70 2.21
CA LEU A 343 7.39 13.01 2.38
C LEU A 343 6.78 13.60 1.10
N THR A 344 7.48 14.51 0.44
CA THR A 344 7.04 15.08 -0.85
C THR A 344 6.89 14.00 -1.91
N LEU A 345 7.88 13.11 -2.04
CA LEU A 345 7.81 11.99 -2.96
C LEU A 345 6.68 11.01 -2.61
N THR A 346 6.36 10.85 -1.32
CA THR A 346 5.23 10.00 -0.89
C THR A 346 3.89 10.62 -1.30
N ILE A 347 3.74 11.94 -1.16
CA ILE A 347 2.55 12.68 -1.63
C ILE A 347 2.46 12.60 -3.17
N CYS A 348 3.57 12.76 -3.88
CA CYS A 348 3.59 12.56 -5.33
C CYS A 348 3.23 11.12 -5.69
N ALA A 349 3.72 10.13 -4.94
CA ALA A 349 3.40 8.71 -5.14
C ALA A 349 1.90 8.48 -5.01
N THR A 350 1.26 9.02 -3.97
CA THR A 350 -0.19 8.86 -3.76
C THR A 350 -1.01 9.49 -4.87
N MET A 351 -0.60 10.66 -5.39
CA MET A 351 -1.28 11.31 -6.52
C MET A 351 -1.00 10.64 -7.87
N SER A 352 0.11 9.91 -7.99
CA SER A 352 0.51 9.24 -9.24
C SER A 352 -0.03 7.82 -9.39
N ARG A 353 -0.69 7.27 -8.37
CA ARG A 353 -1.34 5.97 -8.49
C ARG A 353 -2.48 6.12 -9.50
N VAL A 354 -2.36 5.42 -10.62
CA VAL A 354 -3.43 5.33 -11.60
C VAL A 354 -4.57 4.57 -10.93
N GLU A 355 -5.77 5.16 -10.90
CA GLU A 355 -7.02 4.76 -10.21
C GLU A 355 -7.51 3.33 -10.51
N LEU A 356 -6.78 2.57 -11.33
CA LEU A 356 -7.27 1.38 -12.00
C LEU A 356 -6.75 0.05 -11.44
N LEU A 357 -5.59 0.08 -10.80
CA LEU A 357 -5.04 -1.07 -10.09
C LEU A 357 -4.41 -0.60 -8.77
N PRO A 358 -4.53 -1.38 -7.69
CA PRO A 358 -3.88 -1.08 -6.43
C PRO A 358 -2.37 -1.36 -6.53
N ASN A 359 -1.66 -0.40 -7.11
CA ASN A 359 -0.22 -0.50 -7.24
C ASN A 359 0.44 -0.21 -5.89
N HIS A 360 1.44 -1.02 -5.54
CA HIS A 360 2.36 -0.73 -4.44
C HIS A 360 3.24 0.47 -4.81
N PHE A 361 3.70 1.25 -3.83
CA PHE A 361 4.41 2.51 -4.12
C PHE A 361 5.67 2.32 -4.98
N VAL A 362 6.33 1.16 -4.88
CA VAL A 362 7.53 0.78 -5.64
C VAL A 362 7.33 0.68 -7.15
N GLU A 363 6.07 0.62 -7.61
CA GLU A 363 5.73 0.54 -9.04
C GLU A 363 5.61 1.92 -9.70
N THR A 364 5.56 2.97 -8.88
CA THR A 364 5.40 4.35 -9.34
C THR A 364 6.76 5.03 -9.54
N TRP A 365 6.85 6.00 -10.46
CA TRP A 365 8.08 6.77 -10.65
C TRP A 365 8.58 7.49 -9.37
N PRO A 366 7.71 8.04 -8.47
CA PRO A 366 8.18 8.59 -7.21
C PRO A 366 8.70 7.50 -6.27
N GLY A 367 8.16 6.28 -6.35
CA GLY A 367 8.66 5.11 -5.63
C GLY A 367 10.13 4.82 -5.96
N TRP A 368 10.51 4.86 -7.22
CA TRP A 368 11.92 4.70 -7.63
C TRP A 368 12.83 5.79 -7.08
N LEU A 369 12.34 7.04 -6.97
CA LEU A 369 13.09 8.12 -6.33
C LEU A 369 13.21 7.92 -4.82
N ILE A 370 12.19 7.37 -4.15
CA ILE A 370 12.25 6.96 -2.74
C ILE A 370 13.34 5.88 -2.56
N LEU A 371 13.41 4.89 -3.46
CA LEU A 371 14.48 3.88 -3.44
C LEU A 371 15.86 4.49 -3.66
N ALA A 372 16.00 5.46 -4.57
CA ALA A 372 17.25 6.18 -4.79
C ALA A 372 17.66 6.99 -3.54
N LEU A 373 16.72 7.67 -2.88
CA LEU A 373 16.95 8.36 -1.61
C LEU A 373 17.41 7.39 -0.51
N ARG A 374 16.81 6.19 -0.45
CA ARG A 374 17.22 5.11 0.47
C ARG A 374 18.67 4.68 0.23
N LEU A 375 19.11 4.57 -1.02
CA LEU A 375 20.51 4.28 -1.36
C LEU A 375 21.46 5.41 -0.96
N LEU A 376 21.04 6.68 -1.07
CA LEU A 376 21.82 7.83 -0.58
C LEU A 376 21.97 7.81 0.94
N LEU A 377 20.88 7.50 1.67
CA LEU A 377 20.91 7.31 3.12
C LEU A 377 21.79 6.12 3.53
N MET A 378 21.73 5.01 2.81
CA MET A 378 22.61 3.86 3.00
C MET A 378 24.09 4.24 2.81
N LYS A 379 24.41 4.97 1.75
CA LYS A 379 25.78 5.45 1.49
C LYS A 379 26.26 6.36 2.63
N TRP A 380 25.40 7.25 3.12
CA TRP A 380 25.70 8.11 4.26
C TRP A 380 25.95 7.29 5.52
N PHE A 381 25.06 6.35 5.84
CA PHE A 381 25.20 5.41 6.95
C PHE A 381 26.54 4.64 6.89
N LEU A 382 26.88 4.04 5.75
CA LEU A 382 28.14 3.31 5.56
C LEU A 382 29.38 4.20 5.75
N THR A 383 29.32 5.44 5.27
CA THR A 383 30.42 6.39 5.41
C THR A 383 30.68 6.71 6.89
N GLU A 384 29.61 6.98 7.65
CA GLU A 384 29.74 7.26 9.08
C GLU A 384 30.12 6.00 9.87
N LEU A 385 29.58 4.85 9.51
CA LEU A 385 29.96 3.57 10.12
C LEU A 385 31.45 3.26 9.90
N ARG A 386 31.96 3.44 8.68
CA ARG A 386 33.38 3.23 8.36
C ARG A 386 34.29 4.13 9.19
N ILE A 387 33.92 5.40 9.34
CA ILE A 387 34.67 6.35 10.15
C ILE A 387 34.65 5.90 11.62
N SER A 388 33.51 5.47 12.15
CA SER A 388 33.41 4.96 13.52
C SER A 388 34.22 3.68 13.74
N LEU A 389 34.22 2.75 12.78
CA LEU A 389 35.05 1.54 12.79
C LEU A 389 36.56 1.85 12.80
N GLN A 390 37.02 2.81 11.99
CA GLN A 390 38.43 3.20 11.95
C GLN A 390 38.93 3.78 13.28
N ARG A 391 38.05 4.44 14.04
CA ARG A 391 38.42 5.04 15.34
C ARG A 391 38.47 4.04 16.49
N GLU A 392 37.65 2.99 16.44
CA GLU A 392 37.61 1.95 17.47
C GLU A 392 38.44 0.71 17.07
N ARG A 393 39.34 0.87 16.08
CA ARG A 393 40.19 -0.21 15.56
C ARG A 393 41.00 -0.90 16.65
N ASP A 394 41.43 -0.13 17.65
CA ASP A 394 42.26 -0.64 18.75
C ASP A 394 41.46 -1.48 19.75
N SER A 395 40.12 -1.38 19.75
CA SER A 395 39.23 -2.16 20.61
C SER A 395 38.54 -3.28 19.81
N SER A 396 39.08 -4.49 19.89
CA SER A 396 38.57 -5.68 19.16
C SER A 396 37.05 -5.88 19.33
N HIS A 397 36.54 -5.80 20.55
CA HIS A 397 35.12 -6.05 20.85
C HIS A 397 34.17 -4.98 20.27
N ARG A 398 34.51 -3.69 20.38
CA ARG A 398 33.65 -2.59 19.87
C ARG A 398 33.65 -2.54 18.34
N SER A 399 34.79 -2.85 17.71
CA SER A 399 34.89 -2.94 16.26
C SER A 399 34.06 -4.10 15.71
N LYS A 400 34.15 -5.29 16.32
CA LYS A 400 33.32 -6.45 15.96
C LYS A 400 31.82 -6.13 16.11
N PHE A 401 31.39 -5.53 17.21
CA PHE A 401 30.01 -5.12 17.40
C PHE A 401 29.51 -4.18 16.31
N LEU A 402 30.26 -3.12 16.00
CA LEU A 402 29.90 -2.16 14.93
C LEU A 402 29.85 -2.83 13.55
N LEU A 403 30.71 -3.81 13.29
CA LEU A 403 30.69 -4.57 12.04
C LEU A 403 29.42 -5.41 11.91
N HIS A 404 29.04 -6.15 12.96
CA HIS A 404 27.80 -6.94 12.98
C HIS A 404 26.54 -6.06 12.93
N PHE A 405 26.54 -4.94 13.67
CA PHE A 405 25.47 -3.95 13.61
C PHE A 405 25.32 -3.40 12.19
N GLY A 406 26.43 -3.00 11.58
CA GLY A 406 26.47 -2.50 10.22
C GLY A 406 25.98 -3.51 9.20
N SER A 407 26.48 -4.74 9.24
CA SER A 407 26.09 -5.80 8.30
C SER A 407 24.61 -6.16 8.42
N GLY A 408 24.07 -6.23 9.64
CA GLY A 408 22.65 -6.48 9.89
C GLY A 408 21.75 -5.41 9.28
N TYR A 409 22.01 -4.12 9.57
CA TYR A 409 21.18 -3.03 9.04
C TYR A 409 21.43 -2.72 7.56
N MET A 410 22.54 -3.18 6.99
CA MET A 410 22.73 -3.15 5.53
C MET A 410 21.70 -4.01 4.79
N VAL A 411 21.33 -5.16 5.36
CA VAL A 411 20.23 -5.98 4.82
C VAL A 411 18.92 -5.20 4.84
N TRP A 412 18.65 -4.46 5.92
CA TRP A 412 17.47 -3.60 6.02
C TRP A 412 17.47 -2.45 4.98
N PHE A 413 18.62 -1.86 4.65
CA PHE A 413 18.66 -0.84 3.59
C PHE A 413 18.39 -1.44 2.20
N ILE A 414 18.98 -2.60 1.89
CA ILE A 414 19.00 -3.14 0.53
C ILE A 414 17.74 -3.95 0.16
N TYR A 415 17.03 -4.56 1.12
CA TYR A 415 15.90 -5.43 0.78
C TYR A 415 14.82 -4.69 -0.03
N LEU A 416 14.53 -3.42 0.30
CA LEU A 416 13.50 -2.65 -0.38
C LEU A 416 13.90 -2.34 -1.83
N VAL A 417 15.19 -2.12 -2.08
CA VAL A 417 15.74 -1.89 -3.42
C VAL A 417 15.71 -3.19 -4.23
N ALA A 418 16.09 -4.31 -3.62
CA ALA A 418 15.98 -5.63 -4.25
C ALA A 418 14.52 -5.96 -4.59
N LEU A 419 13.59 -5.66 -3.69
CA LEU A 419 12.17 -5.87 -3.88
C LEU A 419 11.60 -5.00 -5.02
N GLY A 420 12.05 -3.75 -5.14
CA GLY A 420 11.73 -2.88 -6.26
C GLY A 420 12.22 -3.43 -7.61
N ALA A 421 13.42 -4.01 -7.65
CA ALA A 421 13.94 -4.65 -8.87
C ALA A 421 13.17 -5.93 -9.24
N LEU A 422 12.71 -6.69 -8.25
CA LEU A 422 11.99 -7.95 -8.44
C LEU A 422 10.47 -7.76 -8.60
N VAL A 423 9.95 -6.54 -8.52
CA VAL A 423 8.50 -6.29 -8.53
C VAL A 423 7.81 -6.88 -9.75
N GLY A 424 8.47 -6.82 -10.92
CA GLY A 424 7.96 -7.32 -12.19
C GLY A 424 7.69 -8.82 -12.22
N GLU A 425 8.42 -9.61 -11.41
CA GLU A 425 8.31 -11.07 -11.36
C GLU A 425 7.06 -11.54 -10.60
N PHE A 426 6.56 -10.72 -9.68
CA PHE A 426 5.35 -11.05 -8.95
C PHE A 426 4.12 -10.77 -9.81
N SER A 427 3.25 -11.77 -9.97
CA SER A 427 1.95 -11.59 -10.62
C SER A 427 1.14 -10.48 -9.92
N VAL A 428 0.38 -9.71 -10.70
CA VAL A 428 -0.38 -8.54 -10.22
C VAL A 428 -1.33 -8.91 -9.05
N LEU A 429 -1.94 -10.10 -9.10
CA LEU A 429 -2.87 -10.60 -8.07
C LEU A 429 -2.21 -10.82 -6.69
N TRP A 430 -0.93 -11.19 -6.66
CA TRP A 430 -0.22 -11.51 -5.40
C TRP A 430 0.70 -10.40 -4.95
N ARG A 431 1.14 -9.54 -5.89
CA ARG A 431 2.15 -8.51 -5.69
C ARG A 431 1.84 -7.65 -4.46
N TYR A 432 0.64 -7.11 -4.33
CA TYR A 432 0.29 -6.23 -3.22
C TYR A 432 0.48 -6.89 -1.84
N LYS A 433 -0.04 -8.11 -1.64
CA LYS A 433 0.04 -8.83 -0.35
C LYS A 433 1.47 -9.26 -0.03
N VAL A 434 2.17 -9.82 -1.02
CA VAL A 434 3.53 -10.33 -0.86
C VAL A 434 4.49 -9.18 -0.49
N LEU A 435 4.41 -8.05 -1.20
CA LEU A 435 5.24 -6.89 -0.93
C LEU A 435 5.00 -6.35 0.48
N ASN A 436 3.74 -6.14 0.87
CA ASN A 436 3.41 -5.66 2.21
C ASN A 436 3.83 -6.65 3.31
N GLY A 437 3.69 -7.95 3.07
CA GLY A 437 4.11 -9.00 4.00
C GLY A 437 5.63 -9.00 4.23
N ILE A 438 6.43 -8.90 3.15
CA ILE A 438 7.90 -8.80 3.23
C ILE A 438 8.32 -7.51 3.96
N CYS A 439 7.70 -6.38 3.60
CA CYS A 439 7.97 -5.09 4.26
C CYS A 439 7.66 -5.15 5.77
N PHE A 440 6.52 -5.72 6.16
CA PHE A 440 6.17 -5.94 7.56
C PHE A 440 7.25 -6.77 8.27
N PHE A 441 7.60 -7.94 7.73
CA PHE A 441 8.56 -8.83 8.36
C PHE A 441 9.93 -8.18 8.53
N ALA A 442 10.47 -7.59 7.45
CA ALA A 442 11.79 -6.94 7.48
C ALA A 442 11.82 -5.75 8.46
N ASN A 443 10.76 -4.95 8.52
CA ASN A 443 10.66 -3.84 9.45
C ASN A 443 10.52 -4.33 10.89
N PHE A 444 9.70 -5.36 11.15
CA PHE A 444 9.55 -5.90 12.49
C PHE A 444 10.89 -6.42 13.02
N VAL A 445 11.63 -7.21 12.24
CA VAL A 445 12.96 -7.73 12.63
C VAL A 445 13.93 -6.58 12.94
N ALA A 446 13.98 -5.55 12.09
CA ALA A 446 14.87 -4.41 12.31
C ALA A 446 14.49 -3.60 13.56
N TYR A 447 13.20 -3.35 13.80
CA TYR A 447 12.73 -2.64 14.98
C TYR A 447 12.93 -3.46 16.25
N ALA A 448 12.64 -4.76 16.23
CA ALA A 448 12.85 -5.65 17.36
C ALA A 448 14.33 -5.75 17.75
N ALA A 449 15.22 -5.88 16.76
CA ALA A 449 16.67 -5.86 16.98
C ALA A 449 17.13 -4.53 17.60
N MET A 450 16.61 -3.39 17.11
CA MET A 450 16.99 -2.08 17.65
C MET A 450 16.44 -1.84 19.07
N VAL A 451 15.21 -2.29 19.35
CA VAL A 451 14.63 -2.27 20.71
C VAL A 451 15.48 -3.10 21.67
N HIS A 452 15.89 -4.30 21.27
CA HIS A 452 16.77 -5.15 22.07
C HIS A 452 18.13 -4.48 22.34
N LEU A 453 18.72 -3.81 21.35
CA LEU A 453 19.97 -3.04 21.54
C LEU A 453 19.82 -1.88 22.53
N PHE A 454 18.64 -1.27 22.65
CA PHE A 454 18.38 -0.21 23.63
C PHE A 454 17.88 -0.72 24.99
N TRP A 455 17.83 -2.05 25.20
CA TRP A 455 17.41 -2.63 26.47
C TRP A 455 18.44 -2.34 27.59
N PRO A 456 18.02 -2.07 28.84
CA PRO A 456 18.92 -1.71 29.96
C PRO A 456 20.05 -2.71 30.25
N GLN A 457 19.80 -4.00 30.00
CA GLN A 457 20.77 -5.09 30.19
C GLN A 457 21.55 -5.44 28.91
N SER A 458 21.36 -4.70 27.83
CA SER A 458 21.97 -5.00 26.54
C SER A 458 23.49 -4.88 26.58
N VAL A 459 24.14 -5.64 25.68
CA VAL A 459 25.57 -5.56 25.41
C VAL A 459 26.00 -4.14 25.06
N LEU A 460 25.15 -3.36 24.39
CA LEU A 460 25.40 -1.95 24.10
C LEU A 460 25.57 -1.15 25.40
N GLN A 461 24.69 -1.34 26.38
CA GLN A 461 24.77 -0.65 27.66
C GLN A 461 26.02 -1.08 28.46
N LYS A 462 26.37 -2.37 28.46
CA LYS A 462 27.62 -2.88 29.03
C LYS A 462 28.85 -2.23 28.37
N LEU A 463 28.90 -2.20 27.04
CA LEU A 463 29.99 -1.61 26.24
C LEU A 463 30.15 -0.10 26.48
N LEU A 464 29.04 0.62 26.68
CA LEU A 464 29.04 2.06 26.98
C LEU A 464 29.47 2.36 28.42
N CYS A 465 29.20 1.47 29.37
CA CYS A 465 29.52 1.63 30.80
C CYS A 465 30.93 1.17 31.19
N SER A 466 31.57 0.31 30.40
CA SER A 466 32.91 -0.28 30.63
C SER A 466 34.10 0.70 30.53
N ASN A 467 33.92 1.97 30.88
CA ASN A 467 35.00 2.97 30.74
C ASN A 467 35.98 3.05 31.93
N ASP A 468 35.82 2.29 33.03
CA ASP A 468 36.66 2.51 34.23
C ASP A 468 37.43 1.32 34.83
N ASP A 469 37.38 0.09 34.29
CA ASP A 469 38.42 -0.94 34.53
C ASP A 469 38.08 -2.17 33.68
N PHE A 470 38.91 -2.50 32.70
CA PHE A 470 38.70 -3.61 31.77
C PHE A 470 39.53 -4.83 32.23
N ASP A 471 38.89 -5.81 32.85
CA ASP A 471 39.51 -7.09 33.22
C ASP A 471 39.33 -8.10 32.08
N SER A 472 40.38 -8.27 31.28
CA SER A 472 40.37 -8.98 29.99
C SER A 472 39.97 -10.45 30.06
N THR A 473 39.97 -11.06 31.24
CA THR A 473 39.70 -12.50 31.44
C THR A 473 38.24 -12.83 31.74
N LYS A 474 37.48 -11.88 32.31
CA LYS A 474 36.07 -12.10 32.66
C LYS A 474 35.15 -11.81 31.48
N ASP A 475 35.53 -10.81 30.69
CA ASP A 475 34.74 -10.39 29.53
C ASP A 475 34.93 -11.31 28.32
N SER A 476 36.08 -11.98 28.15
CA SER A 476 36.24 -12.98 27.09
C SER A 476 35.25 -14.14 27.24
N ALA A 477 34.96 -14.56 28.47
CA ALA A 477 33.97 -15.60 28.75
C ALA A 477 32.53 -15.13 28.47
N ASP A 478 32.16 -13.88 28.82
CA ASP A 478 30.85 -13.26 28.50
C ASP A 478 30.67 -13.09 26.97
N TRP A 479 31.76 -12.83 26.24
CA TRP A 479 31.76 -12.74 24.77
C TRP A 479 31.74 -14.10 24.08
N ASP A 480 32.43 -15.10 24.61
CA ASP A 480 32.37 -16.49 24.14
C ASP A 480 30.98 -17.09 24.40
N GLU A 481 30.33 -16.76 25.52
CA GLU A 481 28.94 -17.12 25.81
C GLU A 481 27.95 -16.44 24.83
N TYR A 482 28.26 -15.23 24.36
CA TYR A 482 27.47 -14.54 23.33
C TYR A 482 27.71 -15.10 21.91
N GLU A 483 28.95 -15.39 21.52
CA GLU A 483 29.25 -16.12 20.28
C GLU A 483 28.58 -17.50 20.31
N GLN A 484 28.62 -18.21 21.44
CA GLN A 484 27.92 -19.48 21.63
C GLN A 484 26.39 -19.31 21.62
N ALA A 485 25.80 -18.27 22.20
CA ALA A 485 24.35 -18.04 22.14
C ALA A 485 23.87 -17.76 20.70
N ILE A 486 24.69 -17.10 19.87
CA ILE A 486 24.41 -16.91 18.44
C ILE A 486 24.58 -18.23 17.67
N ILE A 487 25.62 -19.02 17.98
CA ILE A 487 25.94 -20.29 17.29
C ILE A 487 25.01 -21.43 17.71
N ILE A 488 24.57 -21.51 18.97
CA ILE A 488 23.62 -22.54 19.45
C ILE A 488 22.23 -22.29 18.85
N SER A 489 21.86 -21.03 18.56
CA SER A 489 20.62 -20.73 17.80
C SER A 489 20.67 -21.18 16.32
N SER A 490 21.85 -21.50 15.78
CA SER A 490 22.05 -22.01 14.42
C SER A 490 22.49 -23.48 14.36
N SER A 491 22.70 -24.15 15.50
CA SER A 491 23.16 -25.54 15.59
C SER A 491 22.12 -26.53 16.15
N ASP A 492 20.97 -26.06 16.65
CA ASP A 492 19.83 -26.91 17.02
C ASP A 492 18.70 -26.86 15.97
N ARG A 493 19.06 -27.03 14.69
CA ARG A 493 18.21 -27.64 13.68
C ARG A 493 19.01 -28.50 12.71
#